data_AF-A0AAP5XZN2-F1
#
_entry.id   AF-A0AAP5XZN2-F1
#
_cell.length_a   1.000
_cell.length_b   1.000
_cell.length_c   1.000
_cell.angle_alpha   90.00
_cell.angle_beta   90.00
_cell.angle_gamma   90.00
#
_symmetry.space_group_name_H-M   'P 1'
#
loop_
_entity.id
_entity.type
_entity.pdbx_description
1 polymer ?
#
loop_
_entity_poly.entity_id
_entity_poly.type
_entity_poly.pdbx_seq_one_letter_code
_entity_poly.pdbx_strand_id
1 'polypeptide(L)' 'MKDLIIEYRDGKFVQLAINGVEMKSVTSIQFSHTVGENVPTLTVSGHVWSEYGKGDQKLEQVNKHSA' A
#
# COMPACT_ATOMS: atom_id res chain seq x y z
N MET A 1 -13.17 -3.97 -5.53
CA MET A 1 -12.15 -5.03 -5.34
C MET A 1 -12.71 -6.30 -5.96
N LYS A 2 -12.02 -6.91 -6.91
CA LYS A 2 -12.46 -8.14 -7.59
C LYS A 2 -11.96 -9.37 -6.83
N ASP A 3 -10.68 -9.37 -6.48
CA ASP A 3 -10.02 -10.47 -5.80
C ASP A 3 -9.23 -9.96 -4.59
N LEU A 4 -9.28 -10.72 -3.50
CA LEU A 4 -8.54 -10.49 -2.27
C LEU A 4 -7.94 -11.80 -1.78
N ILE A 5 -6.65 -11.80 -1.50
CA ILE A 5 -5.95 -12.91 -0.83
C ILE A 5 -5.33 -12.36 0.45
N ILE A 6 -5.63 -13.00 1.58
CA ILE A 6 -4.93 -12.82 2.85
C ILE A 6 -4.48 -14.21 3.28
N GLU A 7 -3.17 -14.46 3.24
CA GLU A 7 -2.61 -15.78 3.57
C GLU A 7 -1.79 -15.72 4.85
N TYR A 8 -2.10 -16.65 5.74
CA TYR A 8 -1.27 -16.99 6.90
C TYR A 8 -0.87 -18.46 6.81
N ARG A 9 0.38 -18.75 7.13
CA ARG A 9 0.91 -20.11 7.20
C ARG A 9 1.64 -20.27 8.53
N ASP A 10 1.30 -21.31 9.27
CA ASP A 10 1.86 -21.57 10.60
C ASP A 10 1.75 -20.37 11.56
N GLY A 11 0.62 -19.64 11.47
CA GLY A 11 0.38 -18.43 12.26
C GLY A 11 1.17 -17.19 11.84
N LYS A 12 1.98 -17.27 10.77
CA LYS A 12 2.76 -16.15 10.23
C LYS A 12 2.09 -15.57 8.99
N PHE A 13 2.12 -14.24 8.87
CA PHE A 13 1.68 -13.55 7.68
C PHE A 13 2.56 -13.92 6.49
N VAL A 14 1.95 -14.36 5.39
CA VAL A 14 2.64 -14.75 4.15
C VAL A 14 2.44 -13.67 3.10
N GLN A 15 1.19 -13.32 2.78
CA GLN A 15 0.89 -12.32 1.75
C GLN A 15 -0.46 -11.65 1.95
N LEU A 16 -0.54 -10.43 1.41
CA LEU A 16 -1.77 -9.72 1.11
C LEU A 16 -1.73 -9.36 -0.37
N ALA A 17 -2.69 -9.81 -1.16
CA ALA A 17 -2.80 -9.43 -2.57
C ALA A 17 -4.20 -8.91 -2.90
N ILE A 18 -4.25 -7.78 -3.61
CA ILE A 18 -5.48 -7.12 -4.05
C ILE A 18 -5.49 -7.09 -5.57
N ASN A 19 -6.47 -7.75 -6.19
CA ASN A 19 -6.58 -7.91 -7.65
C ASN A 19 -5.27 -8.39 -8.31
N GLY A 20 -4.55 -9.31 -7.65
CA GLY A 20 -3.28 -9.85 -8.13
C GLY A 20 -2.04 -8.99 -7.82
N VAL A 21 -2.19 -7.83 -7.19
CA VAL A 21 -1.06 -6.99 -6.75
C VAL A 21 -0.72 -7.30 -5.29
N GLU A 22 0.50 -7.81 -5.06
CA GLU A 22 1.02 -8.08 -3.72
C GLU A 22 1.38 -6.77 -2.99
N MET A 23 0.92 -6.64 -1.75
CA MET A 23 1.19 -5.50 -0.87
C MET A 23 2.41 -5.81 0.01
N LYS A 24 3.43 -4.95 -0.07
CA LYS A 24 4.66 -5.08 0.73
C LYS A 24 4.58 -4.26 2.02
N SER A 25 5.39 -4.64 3.01
CA SER A 25 5.59 -3.89 4.26
C SER A 25 4.30 -3.59 5.04
N VAL A 26 3.34 -4.52 4.98
CA VAL A 26 2.07 -4.45 5.70
C VAL A 26 2.32 -4.63 7.19
N THR A 27 1.85 -3.70 8.01
CA THR A 27 1.97 -3.74 9.47
C THR A 27 0.64 -3.98 10.16
N SER A 28 -0.47 -3.64 9.52
CA SER A 28 -1.82 -3.90 10.04
C SER A 28 -2.80 -4.15 8.90
N ILE A 29 -3.74 -5.06 9.15
CA ILE A 29 -4.83 -5.42 8.24
C ILE A 29 -6.11 -5.42 9.07
N GLN A 30 -7.10 -4.65 8.62
CA GLN A 30 -8.46 -4.70 9.14
C GLN A 30 -9.42 -4.99 7.99
N PHE A 31 -10.17 -6.08 8.12
CA PHE A 31 -11.14 -6.52 7.13
C PHE A 31 -12.53 -6.61 7.78
N SER A 32 -13.53 -6.01 7.14
CA SER A 32 -14.92 -6.05 7.59
C SER A 32 -15.83 -6.34 6.41
N HIS A 33 -16.70 -7.34 6.58
CA HIS A 33 -17.59 -7.80 5.54
C HIS A 33 -18.81 -8.49 6.15
N THR A 34 -19.99 -8.18 5.61
CA THR A 34 -21.21 -8.97 5.83
C THR A 34 -21.54 -9.73 4.55
N VAL A 35 -21.51 -11.06 4.64
CA VAL A 35 -21.66 -11.96 3.49
C VAL A 35 -23.02 -11.76 2.82
N GLY A 36 -22.99 -11.55 1.50
CA GLY A 36 -24.20 -11.40 0.68
C GLY A 36 -24.85 -10.02 0.73
N GLU A 37 -24.38 -9.10 1.59
CA GLU A 37 -24.96 -7.76 1.70
C GLU A 37 -24.12 -6.70 0.99
N ASN A 38 -22.84 -6.57 1.38
CA ASN A 38 -22.01 -5.43 0.98
C ASN A 38 -20.65 -5.87 0.46
N VAL A 39 -20.06 -5.02 -0.39
CA VAL A 39 -18.65 -5.14 -0.78
C VAL A 39 -17.78 -5.05 0.47
N PRO A 40 -16.77 -5.91 0.64
CA PRO A 40 -15.90 -5.87 1.79
C PRO A 40 -15.13 -4.55 1.91
N THR A 41 -14.95 -4.10 3.15
CA THR A 41 -14.06 -2.99 3.50
C THR A 41 -12.73 -3.55 4.00
N LEU A 42 -11.63 -3.11 3.40
CA LEU A 42 -10.27 -3.47 3.77
C LEU A 42 -9.47 -2.19 4.07
N THR A 43 -8.96 -2.09 5.29
CA THR A 43 -7.99 -1.06 5.69
C THR A 43 -6.63 -1.72 5.88
N VAL A 44 -5.61 -1.14 5.25
CA VAL A 44 -4.23 -1.62 5.33
C VAL A 44 -3.36 -0.48 5.82
N SER A 45 -2.46 -0.77 6.75
CA SER A 45 -1.38 0.14 7.13
C SER A 45 -0.05 -0.53 6.87
N GLY A 46 0.95 0.25 6.50
CA GLY A 46 2.26 -0.25 6.17
C GLY A 46 3.26 0.88 5.97
N HIS A 47 4.52 0.50 5.78
CA HIS A 47 5.58 1.45 5.49
C HIS A 47 5.77 1.58 3.98
N VAL A 48 5.77 2.82 3.48
CA VAL A 48 6.22 3.11 2.13
C VAL A 48 7.72 3.31 2.20
N TRP A 49 8.49 2.31 1.76
CA TRP A 49 9.88 2.57 1.41
C TRP A 49 9.92 3.17 0.02
N SER A 50 10.32 4.43 -0.03
CA SER A 50 10.76 5.02 -1.28
C SER A 50 12.05 4.30 -1.67
N GLU A 51 11.97 3.33 -2.59
CA GLU A 51 13.14 2.92 -3.38
C GLU A 51 13.55 4.02 -4.39
N TYR A 52 13.04 5.25 -4.26
CA TYR A 52 13.63 6.46 -4.80
C TYR A 52 14.50 7.12 -3.72
N GLY A 53 15.64 6.50 -3.44
CA GLY A 53 16.66 6.96 -2.49
C GLY A 53 18.03 7.23 -3.11
N LYS A 54 18.09 7.41 -4.44
CA LYS A 54 19.28 7.88 -5.17
C LYS A 54 18.87 8.60 -6.46
N GLY A 55 18.27 9.77 -6.29
CA GLY A 55 18.23 10.78 -7.34
C GLY A 55 18.70 12.06 -6.70
N ASP A 56 19.92 12.52 -7.02
CA ASP A 56 20.39 13.86 -6.70
C ASP A 56 19.49 14.88 -7.43
N GLN A 57 18.27 15.10 -6.93
CA GLN A 57 17.46 16.23 -7.36
C GLN A 57 17.94 17.45 -6.58
N LYS A 58 19.06 18.01 -7.04
CA LYS A 58 19.42 19.39 -6.76
C LYS A 58 18.28 20.26 -7.28
N LEU A 59 17.39 20.69 -6.38
CA LEU A 59 16.36 21.64 -6.69
C LEU A 59 17.06 22.97 -6.99
N GLU A 60 17.04 23.38 -8.26
CA GLU A 60 17.59 24.67 -8.67
C GLU A 60 16.60 25.78 -8.30
N GLN A 61 17.08 26.76 -7.53
CA GLN A 61 16.28 27.88 -7.07
C GLN A 61 16.05 28.83 -8.23
N VAL A 62 14.86 28.78 -8.84
CA VAL A 62 14.47 29.73 -9.88
C VAL A 62 14.12 31.07 -9.24
N ASN A 63 15.02 32.04 -9.38
CA ASN A 63 14.81 33.40 -8.89
C ASN A 63 13.92 34.14 -9.90
N LYS A 64 12.65 34.39 -9.55
CA LYS A 64 11.74 35.19 -10.37
C LYS A 64 12.20 36.64 -10.33
N HIS A 65 12.84 37.11 -11.40
CA HIS A 65 12.97 38.54 -11.65
C HIS A 65 11.61 39.05 -12.14
N SER A 66 10.98 39.88 -11.31
CA SER A 66 9.84 40.70 -11.71
C SER A 66 10.31 41.73 -12.73
N ALA A 67 9.56 41.87 -13.82
CA ALA A 67 9.57 43.03 -14.71
C ALA A 67 8.14 43.57 -14.77
#